data_AF-A0A9W6QZ67-F1
#
_entry.id   AF-A0A9W6QZ67-F1
#
_cell.length_a   1.000
_cell.length_b   1.000
_cell.length_c   1.000
_cell.angle_alpha   90.00
_cell.angle_beta   90.00
_cell.angle_gamma   90.00
#
_symmetry.space_group_name_H-M   'P 1'
#
loop_
_entity.id
_entity.type
_entity.pdbx_description
1 polymer ?
#
loop_
_entity_poly.entity_id
_entity_poly.type
_entity_poly.pdbx_seq_one_letter_code
_entity_poly.pdbx_strand_id
1 'polypeptide(L)' 'MFDEVRGHHVLLAPESVMVLNATGAAVLRLCQGQSTLAGIVRELSRRYDHVIVDEVRNFLTRLAARRYLEAGRD' A
#
# COMPACT_ATOMS: atom_id res chain seq x y z
N MET A 1 -0.69 7.97 -7.69
CA MET A 1 -0.74 8.36 -9.13
C MET A 1 0.03 7.33 -9.96
N PHE A 2 -0.29 7.12 -11.23
CA PHE A 2 0.53 6.32 -12.15
C PHE A 2 1.43 7.27 -12.96
N ASP A 3 2.73 7.01 -12.99
CA ASP A 3 3.70 7.78 -13.79
C ASP A 3 3.93 7.02 -15.10
N GLU A 4 3.38 7.55 -16.19
CA GLU A 4 3.44 6.90 -17.52
C GLU A 4 4.84 6.94 -18.14
N VAL A 5 5.65 7.94 -17.79
CA VAL A 5 7.01 8.11 -18.33
C VAL A 5 7.94 7.05 -17.74
N ARG A 6 7.75 6.72 -16.46
CA ARG A 6 8.57 5.74 -15.74
C ARG A 6 7.92 4.35 -15.61
N GLY A 7 6.67 4.20 -16.03
CA GLY A 7 5.97 2.91 -16.06
C GLY A 7 5.66 2.32 -14.69
N HIS A 8 5.54 3.14 -13.65
CA HIS A 8 5.32 2.67 -12.28
C HIS A 8 4.36 3.56 -11.48
N HIS A 9 3.80 3.03 -10.39
CA HIS A 9 2.99 3.81 -9.47
C HIS A 9 3.86 4.66 -8.53
N VAL A 10 3.41 5.88 -8.25
CA VAL A 10 4.04 6.81 -7.31
C VAL A 10 3.04 7.26 -6.25
N LEU A 11 3.55 7.47 -5.03
CA LEU A 11 2.83 8.12 -3.95
C LEU A 11 3.45 9.50 -3.66
N LEU A 12 2.60 10.52 -3.61
CA LEU A 12 2.99 11.89 -3.33
C LEU A 12 2.81 12.16 -1.83
N ALA A 13 3.88 12.57 -1.14
CA ALA A 13 3.82 13.25 0.15
C ALA A 13 4.32 14.69 0.01
N PRO A 14 3.94 15.60 0.91
CA PRO A 14 4.31 17.01 0.85
C PRO A 14 5.82 17.28 0.68
N GLU A 15 6.71 16.42 1.19
CA GLU A 15 8.17 16.60 1.07
C GLU A 15 8.91 15.47 0.32
N SER A 16 8.23 14.45 -0.23
CA SER A 16 8.92 13.32 -0.89
C SER A 16 8.06 12.47 -1.84
N VAL A 17 8.71 11.85 -2.84
CA VAL A 17 8.10 10.91 -3.79
C VAL A 17 8.58 9.49 -3.49
N MET A 18 7.66 8.55 -3.36
CA MET A 18 7.99 7.13 -3.21
C MET A 18 7.63 6.34 -4.47
N VAL A 19 8.60 5.61 -5.01
CA VAL A 19 8.40 4.66 -6.11
C VAL A 19 7.90 3.33 -5.55
N LEU A 20 6.80 2.82 -6.11
CA LEU A 20 6.18 1.57 -5.67
C LEU A 20 6.49 0.44 -6.65
N ASN A 21 6.84 -0.73 -6.12
CA ASN A 21 6.76 -1.96 -6.91
C ASN A 21 5.29 -2.39 -7.10
N ALA A 22 5.05 -3.37 -7.97
CA ALA A 22 3.70 -3.83 -8.31
C ALA A 22 2.88 -4.25 -7.08
N THR A 23 3.52 -4.94 -6.12
CA THR A 23 2.89 -5.39 -4.88
C THR A 23 2.51 -4.22 -3.98
N GLY A 24 3.43 -3.27 -3.75
CA GLY A 24 3.17 -2.08 -2.92
C GLY A 24 2.07 -1.20 -3.51
N ALA A 25 2.01 -1.06 -4.83
CA ALA A 25 0.92 -0.38 -5.52
C ALA A 25 -0.42 -1.11 -5.36
N ALA A 26 -0.42 -2.45 -5.40
CA ALA A 26 -1.61 -3.25 -5.15
C ALA A 26 -2.13 -3.09 -3.73
N VAL A 27 -1.24 -3.15 -2.72
CA VAL A 27 -1.59 -2.91 -1.31
C VAL A 27 -2.25 -1.53 -1.14
N LEU A 28 -1.64 -0.46 -1.69
CA LEU A 28 -2.15 0.89 -1.52
C LEU A 28 -3.51 1.13 -2.18
N ARG A 29 -3.78 0.54 -3.36
CA ARG A 29 -5.12 0.60 -3.98
C ARG A 29 -6.20 -0.05 -3.13
N LEU A 30 -5.82 -0.98 -2.25
CA LEU A 30 -6.72 -1.64 -1.33
C LEU A 30 -6.90 -0.89 -0.02
N CYS A 31 -6.15 0.19 0.25
CA CYS A 31 -6.28 0.99 1.47
C CYS A 31 -7.33 2.11 1.37
N GLN A 32 -8.43 1.89 0.64
CA GLN A 32 -9.47 2.93 0.49
C GLN A 32 -10.35 3.04 1.73
N GLY A 33 -10.05 4.03 2.57
CA GLY A 33 -10.92 4.65 3.60
C GLY A 33 -11.37 3.77 4.77
N GLN A 34 -11.63 2.48 4.57
CA GLN A 34 -12.28 1.56 5.53
C GLN A 34 -11.67 0.15 5.46
N SER A 35 -10.49 0.01 4.88
CA SER A 35 -9.91 -1.29 4.59
C SER A 35 -9.17 -1.84 5.80
N THR A 36 -9.63 -2.99 6.32
CA THR A 36 -8.94 -3.70 7.41
C THR A 36 -7.75 -4.49 6.88
N LEU A 37 -6.74 -4.73 7.74
CA LEU A 37 -5.59 -5.58 7.39
C LEU A 37 -6.04 -6.95 6.85
N ALA A 38 -7.05 -7.56 7.48
CA ALA A 38 -7.62 -8.83 7.04
C ALA A 38 -8.26 -8.74 5.64
N GLY A 39 -8.99 -7.66 5.35
CA GLY A 39 -9.58 -7.42 4.04
C GLY A 39 -8.52 -7.22 2.95
N ILE A 40 -7.45 -6.48 3.25
CA ILE A 40 -6.32 -6.25 2.36
C ILE A 40 -5.61 -7.58 2.05
N VAL A 41 -5.27 -8.37 3.06
CA VAL A 41 -4.61 -9.67 2.87
C VAL A 41 -5.48 -10.60 2.03
N ARG A 42 -6.77 -10.70 2.35
CA ARG A 42 -7.72 -11.53 1.59
C ARG A 42 -7.72 -11.20 0.10
N GLU A 43 -7.73 -9.92 -0.25
CA GLU A 43 -7.77 -9.49 -1.65
C GLU A 43 -6.40 -9.64 -2.34
N LEU A 44 -5.28 -9.51 -1.61
CA LEU A 44 -3.94 -9.84 -2.14
C LEU A 44 -3.80 -11.34 -2.42
N SER A 45 -4.30 -12.21 -1.54
CA SER A 45 -4.24 -13.66 -1.71
C SER A 45 -5.05 -14.16 -2.90
N ARG A 46 -5.94 -13.35 -3.48
CA ARG A 46 -6.62 -13.68 -4.74
C ARG A 46 -5.76 -13.43 -5.98
N ARG A 47 -4.69 -12.63 -5.85
CA ARG A 47 -3.85 -12.14 -6.95
C ARG A 47 -2.41 -12.67 -6.88
N TYR A 48 -1.97 -13.08 -5.70
CA TYR A 48 -0.61 -13.56 -5.45
C TYR A 48 -0.67 -14.88 -4.69
N ASP A 49 0.15 -15.84 -5.10
CA ASP A 49 0.22 -17.19 -4.53
C ASP A 49 0.68 -17.18 -3.06
N HIS A 50 1.56 -16.26 -2.70
CA HIS A 50 2.13 -16.16 -1.36
C HIS A 50 1.96 -14.75 -0.78
N VAL A 51 1.20 -14.67 0.31
CA VAL A 51 0.96 -13.42 1.04
C VAL A 51 1.20 -13.66 2.52
N ILE A 52 2.25 -13.03 3.07
CA ILE A 52 2.57 -13.09 4.49
C ILE A 52 1.93 -11.88 5.18
N VAL A 53 1.02 -12.14 6.12
CA VAL A 53 0.28 -11.09 6.86
C VAL A 53 1.23 -10.10 7.53
N ASP A 54 2.32 -10.59 8.11
CA ASP A 54 3.29 -9.75 8.82
C ASP A 54 4.06 -8.82 7.88
N GLU A 55 4.40 -9.27 6.66
CA GLU A 55 5.03 -8.42 5.66
C GLU A 55 4.11 -7.28 5.20
N VAL A 56 2.82 -7.58 4.99
CA VAL A 56 1.81 -6.57 4.65
C VAL A 56 1.66 -5.57 5.79
N ARG A 57 1.57 -6.05 7.04
CA ARG A 57 1.53 -5.19 8.24
C ARG A 57 2.76 -4.28 8.33
N ASN A 58 3.96 -4.85 8.21
CA ASN A 58 5.21 -4.10 8.28
C ASN A 58 5.36 -3.08 7.15
N PHE A 59 4.83 -3.39 5.96
CA PHE A 59 4.77 -2.43 4.87
C PHE A 59 3.85 -1.26 5.22
N LEU A 60 2.62 -1.52 5.67
CA LEU A 60 1.66 -0.48 6.06
C LEU A 60 2.18 0.39 7.21
N THR A 61 2.80 -0.21 8.23
CA THR A 61 3.42 0.53 9.35
C THR A 61 4.53 1.47 8.86
N ARG A 62 5.37 1.04 7.93
CA ARG A 62 6.43 1.89 7.34
C ARG A 62 5.87 3.08 6.57
N LEU A 63 4.73 2.91 5.90
CA LEU A 63 4.06 4.00 5.21
C LEU A 63 3.43 5.00 6.19
N ALA A 64 2.78 4.50 7.24
CA ALA A 64 2.22 5.36 8.29
C ALA A 64 3.30 6.18 9.02
N ALA A 65 4.43 5.56 9.36
CA ALA A 65 5.56 6.24 9.99
C ALA A 65 6.14 7.40 9.15
N ARG A 66 6.00 7.31 7.82
CA ARG A 66 6.43 8.35 6.86
C ARG A 66 5.30 9.30 6.47
N ARG A 67 4.14 9.22 7.13
CA ARG A 67 2.93 10.03 6.87
C ARG A 67 2.36 9.87 5.46
N TYR A 68 2.63 8.74 4.81
CA TYR A 68 2.08 8.37 3.51
C TYR A 68 0.68 7.74 3.61
N LEU A 69 0.35 7.21 4.78
CA LEU A 69 -0.95 6.66 5.12
C LEU A 69 -1.32 7.13 6.52
N GLU A 70 -2.61 7.31 6.76
CA GLU A 70 -3.14 7.54 8.09
C GLU A 70 -3.97 6.31 8.48
N ALA A 71 -3.80 5.85 9.72
CA ALA A 71 -4.72 4.86 10.26
C ALA A 71 -6.07 5.55 10.48
N GLY A 72 -7.13 5.02 9.89
CA GLY A 72 -8.48 5.48 10.16
C GLY A 72 -8.71 5.45 11.68
N ARG A 73 -9.10 6.60 12.24
CA ARG A 73 -9.49 6.68 13.64
C ARG A 73 -10.90 6.09 13.73
N ASP A 74 -11.03 5.02 14.51
CA ASP A 74 -12.34 4.50 14.94
C ASP A 74 -13.10 5.58 15.71
#